data_AF-A0A4P7AHY9-F1
#
_entry.id   AF-A0A4P7AHY9-F1
#
_cell.length_a   1.000
_cell.length_b   1.000
_cell.length_c   1.000
_cell.angle_alpha   90.00
_cell.angle_beta   90.00
_cell.angle_gamma   90.00
#
_symmetry.space_group_name_H-M   'P 1'
#
loop_
_entity.id
_entity.type
_entity.pdbx_description
1 polymer ?
#
loop_
_entity_poly.entity_id
_entity_poly.type
_entity_poly.pdbx_seq_one_letter_code
_entity_poly.pdbx_strand_id
1 'polypeptide(L)'
;MNKLLKLIWGLSLTSSITIPIVSCSNRRDIISENDLIKMIKDKFDKKDIYYWSFDTVKNELEQLFMIYSDYIFINNFINPYREGYLIKLNNIDDSNSKIKFNINATKIIKKDGVFTEDSDIFFDETYENLKYVDKVVVKQNNYETDFYSKNISIEILNLEKLENISYRIDGNKQAVESCGFDPNKNNIFNVKLKYDSSIEAINNDITIYFKANNTWTDSIVYINYKDKTFKSEIETDFDNNSELHWGDEFIFNILNYTKYENLNITYWYDNYELADDINFKNGNFKSTLYFKDDNLNKFLENERFALKITASNVATPTIVFITINKINILNNYKEHNVLIKVNEDNSFDFNKKIKSKKISFTESNYKDYLIFKNGIKNNDVIDFSNTNRMIIDSWIYNKSNRYFLANIDYEYEFTLINNKTISKNLKQNLYFEVEKYNKNDINVNDDTFKIESEDKELNYTLSNNVFNVKTKLEYFILKIKTEEYRKFNSEIKLYYSSETYLKLDYYSFSIEQMGKQYCDVKVSFVGFKEDYLEDNLTAELHFGYGDNVCKITINISDVK
;
A
#
# COMPACT_ATOMS: atom_id res chain seq x y z
N MET A 1 72.61 24.51 7.60
CA MET A 1 71.56 24.38 6.56
C MET A 1 72.08 23.80 5.24
N ASN A 2 73.09 24.39 4.57
CA ASN A 2 73.56 23.92 3.25
C ASN A 2 74.12 22.49 3.17
N LYS A 3 74.41 21.83 4.30
CA LYS A 3 74.95 20.44 4.34
C LYS A 3 73.88 19.36 4.51
N LEU A 4 72.69 19.68 5.04
CA LEU A 4 71.55 18.74 5.14
C LEU A 4 70.83 18.59 3.78
N LEU A 5 70.84 19.67 2.98
CA LEU A 5 70.25 19.73 1.65
C LEU A 5 70.85 18.70 0.68
N LYS A 6 72.09 18.24 0.86
CA LYS A 6 72.70 17.23 -0.02
C LYS A 6 72.12 15.82 0.15
N LEU A 7 71.57 15.46 1.31
CA LEU A 7 70.93 14.16 1.53
C LEU A 7 69.50 14.12 0.93
N ILE A 8 68.87 15.29 0.84
CA ILE A 8 67.55 15.49 0.23
C ILE A 8 67.67 15.65 -1.31
N TRP A 9 68.81 16.12 -1.83
CA TRP A 9 68.98 16.49 -3.26
C TRP A 9 69.95 15.59 -4.04
N GLY A 10 70.47 14.51 -3.44
CA GLY A 10 71.24 13.48 -4.16
C GLY A 10 70.38 12.46 -4.91
N LEU A 11 69.06 12.66 -4.97
CA LEU A 11 68.09 11.78 -5.61
C LEU A 11 68.16 11.97 -7.14
N SER A 12 68.69 10.97 -7.85
CA SER A 12 68.72 10.97 -9.31
C SER A 12 67.31 10.93 -9.90
N LEU A 13 67.17 11.53 -11.09
CA LEU A 13 65.96 11.69 -11.92
C LEU A 13 65.36 10.37 -12.48
N THR A 14 65.24 9.33 -11.66
CA THR A 14 64.52 8.09 -11.99
C THR A 14 63.46 7.85 -10.92
N SER A 15 62.22 8.28 -11.22
CA SER A 15 60.90 7.84 -10.67
C SER A 15 60.81 7.18 -9.28
N SER A 16 61.62 7.59 -8.31
CA SER A 16 61.67 7.03 -6.96
C SER A 16 61.14 8.05 -5.97
N ILE A 17 60.07 7.71 -5.25
CA ILE A 17 59.58 8.51 -4.12
C ILE A 17 60.39 8.07 -2.90
N THR A 18 61.28 8.92 -2.41
CA THR A 18 62.03 8.62 -1.18
C THR A 18 61.23 9.07 0.04
N ILE A 19 60.95 8.16 0.98
CA ILE A 19 60.32 8.49 2.26
C ILE A 19 61.41 8.52 3.34
N PRO A 20 62.00 9.66 3.70
CA PRO A 20 63.06 9.68 4.70
C PRO A 20 62.49 9.33 6.08
N ILE A 21 62.66 8.08 6.50
CA ILE A 21 62.47 7.68 7.88
C ILE A 21 63.78 7.95 8.60
N VAL A 22 63.72 8.57 9.77
CA VAL A 22 64.86 8.73 10.67
C VAL A 22 64.37 8.30 12.04
N SER A 23 64.66 7.05 12.42
CA SER A 23 64.42 6.61 13.80
C SER A 23 65.34 7.38 14.73
N CYS A 24 64.77 8.28 15.51
CA CYS A 24 65.50 9.03 16.53
C CYS A 24 64.73 8.99 17.85
N SER A 25 64.22 7.82 18.28
CA SER A 25 63.39 7.81 19.47
C SER A 25 64.23 8.21 20.71
N ASN A 26 63.86 9.36 21.28
CA ASN A 26 64.47 9.86 22.50
C ASN A 26 63.82 9.25 23.75
N ARG A 27 62.74 8.47 23.61
CA ARG A 27 62.02 7.82 24.73
C ARG A 27 61.26 6.56 24.26
N ARG A 28 61.65 5.42 24.85
CA ARG A 28 61.06 4.06 24.79
C ARG A 28 61.45 3.23 23.55
N ASP A 29 62.12 2.12 23.86
CA ASP A 29 62.57 0.99 23.03
C ASP A 29 63.53 1.32 21.87
N ILE A 30 64.75 0.76 21.95
CA ILE A 30 65.73 0.78 20.85
C ILE A 30 65.21 -0.19 19.79
N ILE A 31 64.88 0.33 18.61
CA ILE A 31 64.47 -0.51 17.46
C ILE A 31 65.71 -1.03 16.74
N SER A 32 65.81 -2.35 16.54
CA SER A 32 66.90 -2.99 15.81
C SER A 32 66.58 -3.16 14.32
N GLU A 33 67.58 -3.50 13.50
CA GLU A 33 67.37 -3.92 12.10
C GLU A 33 66.35 -5.04 11.98
N ASN A 34 66.41 -6.04 12.87
CA ASN A 34 65.48 -7.18 12.88
C ASN A 34 64.04 -6.74 13.18
N ASP A 35 63.85 -5.75 14.06
CA ASP A 35 62.53 -5.21 14.36
C ASP A 35 61.96 -4.46 13.14
N LEU A 36 62.79 -3.67 12.45
CA LEU A 36 62.39 -2.99 11.20
C LEU A 36 62.01 -3.99 10.11
N ILE A 37 62.85 -5.00 9.87
CA ILE A 37 62.57 -6.07 8.90
C ILE A 37 61.24 -6.73 9.24
N LYS A 38 61.03 -7.10 10.51
CA LYS A 38 59.81 -7.75 10.97
C LYS A 38 58.59 -6.85 10.77
N MET A 39 58.67 -5.57 11.11
CA MET A 39 57.56 -4.63 10.93
C MET A 39 57.16 -4.49 9.45
N ILE A 40 58.15 -4.37 8.55
CA ILE A 40 57.90 -4.29 7.11
C ILE A 40 57.26 -5.60 6.63
N LYS A 41 57.84 -6.76 6.95
CA LYS A 41 57.29 -8.06 6.55
C LYS A 41 55.90 -8.32 7.11
N ASP A 42 55.70 -8.09 8.41
CA ASP A 42 54.40 -8.25 9.05
C ASP A 42 53.33 -7.38 8.36
N LYS A 43 53.71 -6.22 7.82
CA LYS A 43 52.79 -5.32 7.10
C LYS A 43 52.64 -5.66 5.63
N PHE A 44 53.72 -6.08 4.97
CA PHE A 44 53.85 -6.20 3.51
C PHE A 44 53.87 -7.65 2.96
N ASP A 45 53.85 -8.68 3.82
CA ASP A 45 53.69 -10.10 3.45
C ASP A 45 52.25 -10.63 3.68
N LYS A 46 51.33 -9.79 4.15
CA LYS A 46 49.91 -10.16 4.36
C LYS A 46 49.20 -10.44 3.03
N LYS A 47 48.37 -11.49 2.98
CA LYS A 47 47.58 -11.85 1.78
C LYS A 47 46.69 -10.72 1.24
N ASP A 48 46.29 -9.77 2.09
CA ASP A 48 45.34 -8.71 1.73
C ASP A 48 45.99 -7.51 1.01
N ILE A 49 47.33 -7.45 0.93
CA ILE A 49 48.08 -6.36 0.28
C ILE A 49 48.01 -6.46 -1.25
N TYR A 50 47.63 -7.64 -1.74
CA TYR A 50 47.40 -7.92 -3.16
C TYR A 50 46.45 -6.92 -3.84
N TYR A 51 45.74 -6.10 -3.06
CA TYR A 51 44.71 -5.14 -3.46
C TYR A 51 45.08 -3.66 -3.27
N TRP A 52 46.31 -3.31 -2.88
CA TRP A 52 46.67 -1.92 -2.58
C TRP A 52 47.10 -1.12 -3.82
N SER A 53 46.75 0.17 -3.87
CA SER A 53 47.34 1.13 -4.81
C SER A 53 48.72 1.58 -4.33
N PHE A 54 49.57 2.12 -5.22
CA PHE A 54 50.88 2.64 -4.82
C PHE A 54 50.78 3.76 -3.77
N ASP A 55 49.76 4.63 -3.84
CA ASP A 55 49.48 5.63 -2.82
C ASP A 55 49.10 5.01 -1.46
N THR A 56 48.36 3.89 -1.48
CA THR A 56 48.03 3.14 -0.26
C THR A 56 49.30 2.54 0.36
N VAL A 57 50.15 1.90 -0.45
CA VAL A 57 51.45 1.36 -0.03
C VAL A 57 52.30 2.45 0.64
N LYS A 58 52.38 3.63 0.02
CA LYS A 58 53.09 4.79 0.58
C LYS A 58 52.53 5.21 1.94
N ASN A 59 51.23 5.43 2.03
CA ASN A 59 50.58 5.88 3.27
C ASN A 59 50.74 4.87 4.41
N GLU A 60 50.62 3.58 4.11
CA GLU A 60 50.78 2.50 5.08
C GLU A 60 52.22 2.38 5.58
N LEU A 61 53.20 2.59 4.70
CA LEU A 61 54.62 2.64 5.07
C LEU A 61 54.92 3.86 5.94
N GLU A 62 54.36 5.03 5.63
CA GLU A 62 54.49 6.25 6.45
C GLU A 62 53.89 6.04 7.85
N GLN A 63 52.67 5.50 7.94
CA GLN A 63 52.00 5.27 9.22
C GLN A 63 52.73 4.27 10.11
N LEU A 64 53.30 3.21 9.51
CA LEU A 64 54.05 2.18 10.23
C LEU A 64 55.22 2.76 11.05
N PHE A 65 55.83 3.83 10.55
CA PHE A 65 57.00 4.45 11.16
C PHE A 65 56.76 5.88 11.68
N MET A 66 55.55 6.42 11.55
CA MET A 66 55.18 7.76 12.04
C MET A 66 55.39 7.93 13.55
N ILE A 67 55.27 6.85 14.33
CA ILE A 67 55.52 6.90 15.78
C ILE A 67 57.00 7.06 16.15
N TYR A 68 57.92 6.82 15.20
CA TYR A 68 59.37 6.92 15.37
C TYR A 68 59.97 8.15 14.65
N SER A 69 59.14 8.95 13.97
CA SER A 69 59.57 10.14 13.24
C SER A 69 59.68 11.36 14.16
N ASP A 70 60.86 11.55 14.77
CA ASP A 70 61.22 12.85 15.34
C ASP A 70 61.70 13.77 14.20
N TYR A 71 60.88 14.74 13.79
CA TYR A 71 61.25 15.75 12.81
C TYR A 71 62.57 16.45 13.19
N ILE A 72 63.63 16.16 12.44
CA ILE A 72 64.87 16.93 12.22
C ILE A 72 65.36 17.74 13.44
N PHE A 73 65.91 17.06 14.46
CA PHE A 73 66.91 17.65 15.36
C PHE A 73 68.28 16.96 15.19
N ILE A 74 68.73 16.86 13.94
CA ILE A 74 70.01 16.24 13.54
C ILE A 74 71.23 16.96 14.14
N ASN A 75 71.07 18.20 14.63
CA ASN A 75 72.17 18.97 15.22
C ASN A 75 72.56 18.55 16.64
N ASN A 76 71.78 17.72 17.34
CA ASN A 76 71.98 17.40 18.76
C ASN A 76 72.16 15.89 19.06
N PHE A 77 72.77 15.14 18.14
CA PHE A 77 73.32 13.83 18.50
C PHE A 77 74.58 14.01 19.36
N ILE A 78 74.38 14.15 20.67
CA ILE A 78 75.45 14.13 21.68
C ILE A 78 75.87 12.68 22.00
N ASN A 79 74.99 11.70 21.72
CA ASN A 79 75.23 10.30 22.07
C ASN A 79 75.70 9.46 20.85
N PRO A 80 76.95 8.96 20.85
CA PRO A 80 77.51 8.12 19.78
C PRO A 80 76.91 6.70 19.71
N TYR A 81 76.03 6.32 20.65
CA TYR A 81 75.44 4.97 20.74
C TYR A 81 74.02 4.86 20.15
N ARG A 82 73.59 5.82 19.32
CA ARG A 82 72.24 5.80 18.71
C ARG A 82 72.33 5.51 17.22
N GLU A 83 71.71 4.40 16.80
CA GLU A 83 71.57 4.01 15.40
C GLU A 83 70.37 4.71 14.76
N GLY A 84 70.51 5.13 13.50
CA GLY A 84 69.43 5.65 12.67
C GLY A 84 69.31 4.81 11.41
N TYR A 85 68.13 4.82 10.78
CA TYR A 85 67.85 4.02 9.60
C TYR A 85 67.09 4.86 8.58
N LEU A 86 67.36 4.65 7.30
CA LEU A 86 66.68 5.25 6.15
C LEU A 86 65.92 4.14 5.40
N ILE A 87 64.63 4.32 5.13
CA ILE A 87 63.80 3.36 4.38
C ILE A 87 63.37 4.04 3.07
N LYS A 88 63.45 3.39 1.91
CA LYS A 88 63.01 3.97 0.63
C LYS A 88 61.98 3.07 -0.04
N LEU A 89 61.00 3.70 -0.70
CA LEU A 89 59.96 3.04 -1.48
C LEU A 89 60.13 3.38 -2.97
N ASN A 90 60.62 2.42 -3.75
CA ASN A 90 60.87 2.61 -5.17
C ASN A 90 59.70 2.07 -5.99
N ASN A 91 59.13 2.89 -6.87
CA ASN A 91 58.18 2.42 -7.86
C ASN A 91 58.94 1.74 -9.02
N ILE A 92 58.67 0.46 -9.28
CA ILE A 92 59.28 -0.31 -10.38
C ILE A 92 58.34 -0.36 -11.59
N ASP A 93 57.05 -0.64 -11.36
CA ASP A 93 56.00 -0.69 -12.38
C ASP A 93 54.66 -0.26 -11.75
N ASP A 94 53.90 0.58 -12.45
CA ASP A 94 52.56 1.00 -12.03
C ASP A 94 51.64 1.03 -13.25
N SER A 95 51.21 -0.16 -13.66
CA SER A 95 50.30 -0.39 -14.77
C SER A 95 48.84 -0.40 -14.30
N ASN A 96 47.88 -0.49 -15.22
CA ASN A 96 46.46 -0.53 -14.87
C ASN A 96 46.02 -1.83 -14.17
N SER A 97 46.80 -2.91 -14.29
CA SER A 97 46.49 -4.21 -13.70
C SER A 97 47.41 -4.58 -12.54
N LYS A 98 48.61 -3.99 -12.46
CA LYS A 98 49.64 -4.38 -11.49
C LYS A 98 50.46 -3.20 -10.99
N ILE A 99 50.81 -3.25 -9.72
CA ILE A 99 51.88 -2.44 -9.13
C ILE A 99 53.05 -3.35 -8.75
N LYS A 100 54.27 -2.88 -9.01
CA LYS A 100 55.51 -3.49 -8.58
C LYS A 100 56.34 -2.42 -7.91
N PHE A 101 56.74 -2.66 -6.67
CA PHE A 101 57.51 -1.71 -5.90
C PHE A 101 58.57 -2.42 -5.06
N ASN A 102 59.58 -1.68 -4.66
CA ASN A 102 60.67 -2.17 -3.83
C ASN A 102 60.78 -1.32 -2.57
N ILE A 103 60.97 -1.98 -1.44
CA ILE A 103 61.28 -1.33 -0.17
C ILE A 103 62.71 -1.70 0.19
N ASN A 104 63.57 -0.70 0.36
CA ASN A 104 64.92 -0.90 0.86
C ASN A 104 65.17 -0.14 2.16
N ALA A 105 66.05 -0.65 3.02
CA ALA A 105 66.43 -0.02 4.27
C ALA A 105 67.95 -0.09 4.52
N THR A 106 68.50 1.06 4.93
CA THR A 106 69.93 1.27 5.18
C THR A 106 70.16 1.95 6.52
N LYS A 107 71.33 1.73 7.12
CA LYS A 107 71.74 2.48 8.31
C LYS A 107 72.16 3.90 7.94
N ILE A 108 71.99 4.83 8.89
CA ILE A 108 72.53 6.19 8.79
C ILE A 108 73.77 6.26 9.68
N ILE A 109 74.92 6.55 9.07
CA ILE A 109 76.20 6.70 9.75
C ILE A 109 76.62 8.17 9.78
N LYS A 110 77.42 8.56 10.79
CA LYS A 110 78.00 9.91 10.88
C LYS A 110 79.47 9.87 10.46
N LYS A 111 79.79 10.41 9.29
CA LYS A 111 81.15 10.53 8.76
C LYS A 111 81.54 11.99 8.62
N ASP A 112 82.67 12.39 9.21
CA ASP A 112 83.19 13.78 9.17
C ASP A 112 82.16 14.84 9.62
N GLY A 113 81.33 14.49 10.61
CA GLY A 113 80.28 15.38 11.13
C GLY A 113 79.04 15.50 10.23
N VAL A 114 78.97 14.75 9.14
CA VAL A 114 77.83 14.68 8.22
C VAL A 114 77.18 13.30 8.35
N PHE A 115 75.85 13.27 8.44
CA PHE A 115 75.11 12.02 8.35
C PHE A 115 75.05 11.59 6.89
N THR A 116 75.36 10.33 6.61
CA THR A 116 75.29 9.72 5.29
C THR A 116 74.66 8.34 5.41
N GLU A 117 74.06 7.88 4.33
CA GLU A 117 73.63 6.49 4.20
C GLU A 117 74.86 5.57 4.25
N ASP A 118 74.74 4.48 5.00
CA ASP A 118 75.71 3.39 4.98
C ASP A 118 75.64 2.67 3.62
N SER A 119 76.76 2.13 3.14
CA SER A 119 76.77 1.39 1.86
C SER A 119 76.00 0.08 1.94
N ASP A 120 75.83 -0.46 3.14
CA ASP A 120 75.25 -1.78 3.37
C ASP A 120 73.72 -1.67 3.56
N ILE A 121 72.98 -2.20 2.58
CA ILE A 121 71.53 -2.34 2.62
C ILE A 121 71.20 -3.60 3.43
N PHE A 122 70.58 -3.44 4.59
CA PHE A 122 70.21 -4.58 5.46
C PHE A 122 68.84 -5.16 5.12
N PHE A 123 68.02 -4.46 4.34
CA PHE A 123 66.74 -4.95 3.84
C PHE A 123 66.50 -4.46 2.41
N ASP A 124 66.17 -5.37 1.50
CA ASP A 124 65.89 -5.05 0.09
C ASP A 124 64.90 -6.08 -0.47
N GLU A 125 63.61 -5.74 -0.53
CA GLU A 125 62.58 -6.66 -1.03
C GLU A 125 61.68 -6.00 -2.07
N THR A 126 61.23 -6.80 -3.04
CA THR A 126 60.33 -6.37 -4.11
C THR A 126 58.99 -7.05 -3.95
N TYR A 127 57.92 -6.26 -4.02
CA TYR A 127 56.54 -6.68 -3.92
C TYR A 127 55.83 -6.45 -5.26
N GLU A 128 54.90 -7.34 -5.61
CA GLU A 128 54.03 -7.24 -6.79
C GLU A 128 52.58 -7.48 -6.36
N ASN A 129 51.69 -6.53 -6.63
CA ASN A 129 50.26 -6.58 -6.29
C ASN A 129 49.39 -6.22 -7.51
N LEU A 130 48.10 -6.60 -7.48
CA LEU A 130 47.13 -6.14 -8.48
C LEU A 130 46.64 -4.73 -8.14
N LYS A 131 46.45 -3.89 -9.17
CA LYS A 131 45.93 -2.52 -8.98
C LYS A 131 44.40 -2.52 -8.97
N TYR A 132 43.81 -2.26 -7.81
CA TYR A 132 42.36 -2.15 -7.65
C TYR A 132 41.85 -0.71 -7.82
N VAL A 133 40.62 -0.59 -8.32
CA VAL A 133 39.82 0.63 -8.36
C VAL A 133 38.59 0.45 -7.46
N ASP A 134 38.12 1.51 -6.81
CA ASP A 134 37.02 1.41 -5.84
C ASP A 134 35.74 0.81 -6.48
N LYS A 135 35.36 1.33 -7.66
CA LYS A 135 34.22 0.85 -8.46
C LYS A 135 34.31 1.31 -9.92
N VAL A 136 33.40 0.82 -10.76
CA VAL A 136 33.20 1.32 -12.13
C VAL A 136 32.59 2.73 -12.07
N VAL A 137 33.27 3.76 -12.56
CA VAL A 137 32.73 5.12 -12.54
C VAL A 137 31.87 5.31 -13.79
N VAL A 138 30.58 5.57 -13.61
CA VAL A 138 29.69 5.97 -14.69
C VAL A 138 29.37 7.45 -14.59
N LYS A 139 29.02 8.09 -15.71
CA LYS A 139 28.73 9.52 -15.77
C LYS A 139 27.56 9.95 -14.90
N GLN A 140 26.54 9.11 -14.81
CA GLN A 140 25.39 9.28 -13.94
C GLN A 140 24.84 7.91 -13.56
N ASN A 141 24.25 7.80 -12.37
CA ASN A 141 23.74 6.53 -11.84
C ASN A 141 22.22 6.41 -11.99
N ASN A 142 21.54 7.47 -12.38
CA ASN A 142 20.09 7.51 -12.56
C ASN A 142 19.78 8.00 -13.97
N TYR A 143 19.00 7.21 -14.70
CA TYR A 143 18.51 7.51 -16.03
C TYR A 143 17.00 7.48 -16.02
N GLU A 144 16.40 8.19 -16.96
CA GLU A 144 14.96 8.22 -17.14
C GLU A 144 14.62 7.82 -18.56
N THR A 145 13.57 7.01 -18.67
CA THR A 145 13.02 6.58 -19.95
C THR A 145 11.51 6.80 -19.93
N ASP A 146 10.90 6.83 -21.09
CA ASP A 146 9.46 6.92 -21.26
C ASP A 146 9.04 6.10 -22.48
N PHE A 147 7.74 6.14 -22.80
CA PHE A 147 7.19 5.46 -23.96
C PHE A 147 7.91 5.83 -25.28
N TYR A 148 8.34 7.09 -25.42
CA TYR A 148 8.93 7.63 -26.64
C TYR A 148 10.45 7.41 -26.70
N SER A 149 11.11 7.30 -25.55
CA SER A 149 12.57 7.35 -25.41
C SER A 149 13.12 6.03 -24.85
N LYS A 150 13.04 4.97 -25.66
CA LYS A 150 13.35 3.58 -25.26
C LYS A 150 14.84 3.23 -25.22
N ASN A 151 15.71 4.17 -25.62
CA ASN A 151 17.15 3.96 -25.72
C ASN A 151 17.87 4.77 -24.67
N ILE A 152 18.69 4.11 -23.85
CA ILE A 152 19.52 4.72 -22.82
C ILE A 152 20.98 4.38 -23.10
N SER A 153 21.85 5.39 -23.07
CA SER A 153 23.30 5.23 -23.23
C SER A 153 24.01 5.60 -21.93
N ILE A 154 24.73 4.65 -21.37
CA ILE A 154 25.49 4.77 -20.12
C ILE A 154 26.97 4.94 -20.44
N GLU A 155 27.58 6.02 -19.97
CA GLU A 155 28.99 6.32 -20.22
C GLU A 155 29.85 5.94 -19.01
N ILE A 156 30.86 5.08 -19.22
CA ILE A 156 31.84 4.67 -18.21
C ILE A 156 33.08 5.56 -18.33
N LEU A 157 33.42 6.25 -17.25
CA LEU A 157 34.44 7.31 -17.20
C LEU A 157 35.86 6.81 -16.92
N ASN A 158 36.02 5.61 -16.36
CA ASN A 158 37.32 5.05 -15.98
C ASN A 158 37.63 3.71 -16.67
N LEU A 159 37.08 3.48 -17.88
CA LEU A 159 37.18 2.20 -18.58
C LEU A 159 38.64 1.74 -18.75
N GLU A 160 39.55 2.67 -19.03
CA GLU A 160 40.96 2.40 -19.24
C GLU A 160 41.67 1.78 -18.03
N LYS A 161 41.11 1.96 -16.82
CA LYS A 161 41.65 1.43 -15.55
C LYS A 161 41.00 0.10 -15.12
N LEU A 162 40.01 -0.38 -15.87
CA LEU A 162 39.21 -1.55 -15.50
C LEU A 162 39.66 -2.79 -16.27
N GLU A 163 39.74 -3.92 -15.58
CA GLU A 163 40.07 -5.21 -16.17
C GLU A 163 38.80 -6.07 -16.34
N ASN A 164 38.49 -6.49 -17.58
CA ASN A 164 37.35 -7.37 -17.91
C ASN A 164 36.02 -6.92 -17.30
N ILE A 165 35.54 -5.75 -17.70
CA ILE A 165 34.23 -5.26 -17.27
C ILE A 165 33.10 -6.22 -17.67
N SER A 166 32.17 -6.43 -16.75
CA SER A 166 30.98 -7.26 -16.87
C SER A 166 29.76 -6.53 -16.30
N TYR A 167 28.57 -7.00 -16.66
CA TYR A 167 27.33 -6.42 -16.18
C TYR A 167 26.29 -7.50 -15.87
N ARG A 168 25.36 -7.19 -14.95
CA ARG A 168 24.14 -7.99 -14.71
C ARG A 168 22.94 -7.08 -14.52
N ILE A 169 21.76 -7.56 -14.92
CA ILE A 169 20.48 -6.88 -14.73
C ILE A 169 19.69 -7.67 -13.70
N ASP A 170 19.30 -7.00 -12.62
CA ASP A 170 18.63 -7.63 -11.47
C ASP A 170 17.17 -7.16 -11.35
N GLY A 171 16.90 -5.86 -11.58
CA GLY A 171 15.56 -5.29 -11.57
C GLY A 171 14.90 -5.31 -12.95
N ASN A 172 13.65 -5.80 -13.02
CA ASN A 172 12.75 -5.69 -14.19
C ASN A 172 13.39 -6.08 -15.55
N LYS A 173 14.19 -7.17 -15.56
CA LYS A 173 14.92 -7.63 -16.75
C LYS A 173 14.03 -7.87 -17.98
N GLN A 174 12.78 -8.28 -17.78
CA GLN A 174 11.78 -8.48 -18.82
C GLN A 174 11.45 -7.21 -19.63
N ALA A 175 11.71 -6.03 -19.07
CA ALA A 175 11.54 -4.75 -19.74
C ALA A 175 12.74 -4.38 -20.65
N VAL A 176 13.82 -5.16 -20.67
CA VAL A 176 15.01 -4.91 -21.51
C VAL A 176 14.94 -5.78 -22.77
N GLU A 177 14.86 -5.14 -23.93
CA GLU A 177 14.87 -5.81 -25.25
C GLU A 177 16.28 -6.27 -25.61
N SER A 178 17.26 -5.38 -25.45
CA SER A 178 18.67 -5.69 -25.68
C SER A 178 19.57 -4.73 -24.91
N CYS A 179 20.80 -5.16 -24.63
CA CYS A 179 21.83 -4.31 -24.04
C CYS A 179 23.22 -4.79 -24.42
N GLY A 180 24.20 -3.90 -24.37
CA GLY A 180 25.59 -4.23 -24.66
C GLY A 180 26.48 -3.01 -24.84
N PHE A 181 27.79 -3.25 -24.84
CA PHE A 181 28.77 -2.22 -25.17
C PHE A 181 28.67 -1.83 -26.65
N ASP A 182 28.80 -0.54 -26.91
CA ASP A 182 28.83 -0.02 -28.27
C ASP A 182 30.11 -0.48 -28.98
N PRO A 183 30.00 -1.17 -30.14
CA PRO A 183 31.17 -1.69 -30.86
C PRO A 183 32.07 -0.58 -31.42
N ASN A 184 31.57 0.66 -31.54
CA ASN A 184 32.32 1.80 -32.06
C ASN A 184 32.78 2.76 -30.95
N LYS A 185 32.21 2.64 -29.74
CA LYS A 185 32.52 3.49 -28.58
C LYS A 185 32.55 2.64 -27.31
N ASN A 186 33.69 2.02 -27.07
CA ASN A 186 33.85 0.97 -26.05
C ASN A 186 33.52 1.41 -24.61
N ASN A 187 33.48 2.72 -24.33
CA ASN A 187 33.09 3.29 -23.05
C ASN A 187 31.58 3.56 -22.91
N ILE A 188 30.78 3.29 -23.95
CA ILE A 188 29.32 3.44 -23.95
C ILE A 188 28.66 2.07 -23.85
N PHE A 189 27.77 1.93 -22.88
CA PHE A 189 26.90 0.78 -22.71
C PHE A 189 25.46 1.18 -23.06
N ASN A 190 24.90 0.56 -24.09
CA ASN A 190 23.56 0.87 -24.59
C ASN A 190 22.53 -0.10 -24.02
N VAL A 191 21.35 0.42 -23.66
CA VAL A 191 20.20 -0.34 -23.19
C VAL A 191 19.00 0.06 -24.02
N LYS A 192 18.35 -0.93 -24.63
CA LYS A 192 17.10 -0.78 -25.39
C LYS A 192 15.98 -1.48 -24.64
N LEU A 193 14.88 -0.76 -24.42
CA LEU A 193 13.76 -1.22 -23.62
C LEU A 193 12.62 -1.76 -24.47
N LYS A 194 12.06 -2.89 -24.02
CA LYS A 194 10.81 -3.43 -24.53
C LYS A 194 9.66 -2.68 -23.87
N TYR A 195 8.80 -2.08 -24.67
CA TYR A 195 7.54 -1.58 -24.14
C TYR A 195 6.55 -2.74 -24.03
N ASP A 196 6.05 -2.98 -22.82
CA ASP A 196 4.99 -3.93 -22.55
C ASP A 196 3.96 -3.28 -21.64
N SER A 197 2.80 -3.01 -22.21
CA SER A 197 1.67 -2.35 -21.56
C SER A 197 0.83 -3.28 -20.69
N SER A 198 1.16 -4.57 -20.64
CA SER A 198 0.56 -5.54 -19.71
C SER A 198 1.32 -5.60 -18.37
N ILE A 199 2.47 -4.93 -18.26
CA ILE A 199 3.20 -4.81 -16.99
C ILE A 199 2.45 -3.80 -16.12
N GLU A 200 1.47 -4.26 -15.34
CA GLU A 200 0.79 -3.53 -14.25
C GLU A 200 1.74 -3.05 -13.12
N ALA A 201 3.03 -2.94 -13.38
CA ALA A 201 4.06 -2.49 -12.45
C ALA A 201 5.15 -1.71 -13.19
N ILE A 202 4.79 -0.64 -13.90
CA ILE A 202 5.75 0.41 -14.31
C ILE A 202 6.07 1.32 -13.10
N ASN A 203 6.37 0.70 -11.96
CA ASN A 203 6.90 1.33 -10.76
C ASN A 203 8.21 0.64 -10.30
N ASN A 204 8.75 -0.28 -11.11
CA ASN A 204 9.98 -1.00 -10.79
C ASN A 204 11.10 -0.57 -11.74
N ASP A 205 12.04 0.21 -11.19
CA ASP A 205 13.26 0.66 -11.85
C ASP A 205 14.08 -0.53 -12.36
N ILE A 206 14.67 -0.39 -13.56
CA ILE A 206 15.64 -1.37 -14.06
C ILE A 206 16.97 -1.09 -13.38
N THR A 207 17.50 -2.11 -12.70
CA THR A 207 18.77 -1.99 -11.96
C THR A 207 19.86 -2.79 -12.66
N ILE A 208 20.94 -2.10 -13.05
CA ILE A 208 22.11 -2.66 -13.73
C ILE A 208 23.32 -2.54 -12.82
N TYR A 209 23.99 -3.66 -12.57
CA TYR A 209 25.25 -3.71 -11.83
C TYR A 209 26.41 -3.86 -12.81
N PHE A 210 27.41 -2.99 -12.69
CA PHE A 210 28.68 -3.07 -13.39
C PHE A 210 29.78 -3.54 -12.43
N LYS A 211 30.62 -4.46 -12.89
CA LYS A 211 31.75 -5.01 -12.13
C LYS A 211 32.94 -5.25 -13.05
N ALA A 212 34.16 -5.03 -12.56
CA ALA A 212 35.40 -5.45 -13.21
C ALA A 212 36.20 -6.38 -12.29
N ASN A 213 37.17 -7.11 -12.84
CA ASN A 213 38.03 -8.03 -12.07
C ASN A 213 38.82 -7.33 -10.97
N ASN A 214 39.16 -6.05 -11.18
CA ASN A 214 39.95 -5.23 -10.27
C ASN A 214 39.12 -4.16 -9.54
N THR A 215 37.81 -4.35 -9.35
CA THR A 215 36.96 -3.43 -8.57
C THR A 215 36.57 -3.97 -7.20
N TRP A 216 36.54 -3.12 -6.17
CA TRP A 216 36.13 -3.49 -4.80
C TRP A 216 34.61 -3.68 -4.67
N THR A 217 33.83 -2.78 -5.28
CA THR A 217 32.37 -2.81 -5.23
C THR A 217 31.75 -2.74 -6.63
N ASP A 218 30.54 -3.30 -6.74
CA ASP A 218 29.71 -3.15 -7.93
C ASP A 218 29.22 -1.69 -8.04
N SER A 219 29.16 -1.16 -9.25
CA SER A 219 28.48 0.11 -9.50
C SER A 219 27.05 -0.15 -9.95
N ILE A 220 26.11 0.58 -9.36
CA ILE A 220 24.68 0.40 -9.62
C ILE A 220 24.17 1.58 -10.46
N VAL A 221 23.47 1.25 -11.54
CA VAL A 221 22.74 2.20 -12.37
C VAL A 221 21.26 1.86 -12.34
N TYR A 222 20.44 2.86 -12.13
CA TYR A 222 18.98 2.81 -12.15
C TYR A 222 18.45 3.46 -13.42
N ILE A 223 17.49 2.82 -14.06
CA ILE A 223 16.71 3.38 -15.16
C ILE A 223 15.24 3.40 -14.74
N ASN A 224 14.74 4.61 -14.52
CA ASN A 224 13.41 4.86 -14.00
C ASN A 224 12.47 5.17 -15.16
N TYR A 225 11.29 4.57 -15.15
CA TYR A 225 10.28 4.86 -16.15
C TYR A 225 9.44 6.06 -15.70
N LYS A 226 9.48 7.15 -16.46
CA LYS A 226 8.61 8.29 -16.23
C LYS A 226 7.24 8.03 -16.85
N ASP A 227 6.22 8.06 -16.00
CA ASP A 227 4.84 8.11 -16.45
C ASP A 227 4.56 9.48 -17.09
N LYS A 228 4.84 9.60 -18.38
CA LYS A 228 4.35 10.72 -19.17
C LYS A 228 2.95 10.38 -19.63
N THR A 229 1.98 11.22 -19.25
CA THR A 229 0.61 11.15 -19.74
C THR A 229 0.62 10.99 -21.26
N PHE A 230 0.04 9.88 -21.69
CA PHE A 230 -0.14 9.52 -23.08
C PHE A 230 -0.76 10.70 -23.84
N LYS A 231 0.01 11.40 -24.68
CA LYS A 231 -0.55 12.45 -25.52
C LYS A 231 -1.09 11.80 -26.78
N SER A 232 -2.38 11.47 -26.75
CA SER A 232 -3.10 10.87 -27.87
C SER A 232 -2.98 11.75 -29.12
N GLU A 233 -2.36 11.22 -30.19
CA GLU A 233 -2.26 11.90 -31.49
C GLU A 233 -3.58 11.83 -32.27
N ILE A 234 -4.37 10.77 -32.04
CA ILE A 234 -5.74 10.64 -32.53
C ILE A 234 -6.67 11.09 -31.41
N GLU A 235 -7.41 12.17 -31.64
CA GLU A 235 -8.36 12.72 -30.68
C GLU A 235 -9.70 11.98 -30.73
N THR A 236 -10.29 11.72 -29.55
CA THR A 236 -11.64 11.17 -29.40
C THR A 236 -12.47 12.10 -28.52
N ASP A 237 -13.80 12.02 -28.63
CA ASP A 237 -14.73 12.69 -27.71
C ASP A 237 -15.05 11.86 -26.46
N PHE A 238 -14.37 10.74 -26.27
CA PHE A 238 -14.64 9.84 -25.16
C PHE A 238 -14.19 10.45 -23.83
N ASP A 239 -15.13 10.66 -22.92
CA ASP A 239 -14.83 11.04 -21.55
C ASP A 239 -14.50 9.80 -20.72
N ASN A 240 -13.23 9.67 -20.33
CA ASN A 240 -12.75 8.59 -19.46
C ASN A 240 -13.44 8.60 -18.07
N ASN A 241 -14.17 9.66 -17.69
CA ASN A 241 -14.94 9.73 -16.45
C ASN A 241 -16.39 9.22 -16.58
N SER A 242 -16.79 8.69 -17.73
CA SER A 242 -18.14 8.16 -17.93
C SER A 242 -18.43 6.95 -17.01
N GLU A 243 -19.51 7.02 -16.24
CA GLU A 243 -19.99 5.94 -15.35
C GLU A 243 -20.71 4.84 -16.15
N LEU A 244 -19.97 4.06 -16.93
CA LEU A 244 -20.54 2.94 -17.69
C LEU A 244 -20.71 1.70 -16.80
N HIS A 245 -21.79 0.94 -16.96
CA HIS A 245 -22.04 -0.30 -16.23
C HIS A 245 -22.14 -1.49 -17.19
N TRP A 246 -22.03 -2.72 -16.67
CA TRP A 246 -22.20 -3.93 -17.48
C TRP A 246 -23.52 -3.96 -18.27
N GLY A 247 -23.40 -4.28 -19.55
CA GLY A 247 -24.51 -4.30 -20.50
C GLY A 247 -24.98 -2.93 -20.97
N ASP A 248 -24.31 -1.85 -20.60
CA ASP A 248 -24.54 -0.54 -21.20
C ASP A 248 -23.95 -0.46 -22.60
N GLU A 249 -24.59 0.35 -23.43
CA GLU A 249 -24.06 0.76 -24.71
C GLU A 249 -23.02 1.85 -24.46
N PHE A 250 -21.83 1.68 -25.05
CA PHE A 250 -20.81 2.73 -25.06
C PHE A 250 -20.54 3.18 -26.49
N ILE A 251 -20.38 4.49 -26.65
CA ILE A 251 -20.21 5.15 -27.94
C ILE A 251 -19.11 6.19 -27.81
N PHE A 252 -18.23 6.28 -28.80
CA PHE A 252 -17.36 7.43 -28.98
C PHE A 252 -17.08 7.71 -30.46
N ASN A 253 -16.64 8.93 -30.73
CA ASN A 253 -16.24 9.40 -32.03
C ASN A 253 -14.75 9.72 -32.06
N ILE A 254 -14.11 9.37 -33.17
CA ILE A 254 -12.77 9.84 -33.53
C ILE A 254 -12.94 11.20 -34.20
N LEU A 255 -12.39 12.24 -33.59
CA LEU A 255 -12.51 13.61 -34.09
C LEU A 255 -11.66 13.77 -35.36
N ASN A 256 -12.23 14.41 -36.39
CA ASN A 256 -11.59 14.60 -37.69
C ASN A 256 -11.09 13.29 -38.34
N TYR A 257 -11.86 12.21 -38.21
CA TYR A 257 -11.42 10.86 -38.62
C TYR A 257 -10.90 10.75 -40.07
N THR A 258 -11.38 11.61 -40.99
CA THR A 258 -10.97 11.65 -42.40
C THR A 258 -9.50 12.04 -42.61
N LYS A 259 -8.84 12.63 -41.61
CA LYS A 259 -7.40 12.95 -41.63
C LYS A 259 -6.50 11.71 -41.52
N TYR A 260 -7.02 10.62 -40.97
CA TYR A 260 -6.23 9.44 -40.63
C TYR A 260 -6.36 8.35 -41.69
N GLU A 261 -5.22 7.90 -42.22
CA GLU A 261 -5.17 6.86 -43.25
C GLU A 261 -5.21 5.46 -42.63
N ASN A 262 -6.00 4.55 -43.22
CA ASN A 262 -6.18 3.17 -42.75
C ASN A 262 -6.49 3.07 -41.25
N LEU A 263 -7.37 3.96 -40.77
CA LEU A 263 -7.80 4.01 -39.38
C LEU A 263 -8.40 2.67 -38.95
N ASN A 264 -7.89 2.11 -37.86
CA ASN A 264 -8.30 0.81 -37.34
C ASN A 264 -8.45 0.86 -35.82
N ILE A 265 -9.45 0.15 -35.29
CA ILE A 265 -9.68 -0.01 -33.85
C ILE A 265 -9.56 -1.49 -33.54
N THR A 266 -8.77 -1.80 -32.52
CA THR A 266 -8.52 -3.18 -32.06
C THR A 266 -8.58 -3.21 -30.54
N TYR A 267 -8.73 -4.39 -29.95
CA TYR A 267 -8.57 -4.56 -28.52
C TYR A 267 -7.09 -4.38 -28.16
N TRP A 268 -6.81 -3.72 -27.04
CA TRP A 268 -5.44 -3.59 -26.56
C TRP A 268 -4.87 -4.90 -26.04
N TYR A 269 -5.75 -5.74 -25.47
CA TYR A 269 -5.47 -7.09 -25.04
C TYR A 269 -6.32 -8.06 -25.86
N ASP A 270 -5.67 -9.01 -26.54
CA ASP A 270 -6.32 -9.89 -27.53
C ASP A 270 -7.45 -10.76 -26.95
N ASN A 271 -7.46 -11.02 -25.64
CA ASN A 271 -8.52 -11.79 -24.99
C ASN A 271 -9.79 -10.97 -24.67
N TYR A 272 -9.76 -9.64 -24.75
CA TYR A 272 -10.88 -8.77 -24.36
C TYR A 272 -11.86 -8.49 -25.51
N GLU A 273 -12.21 -9.52 -26.28
CA GLU A 273 -13.18 -9.38 -27.36
C GLU A 273 -14.60 -9.15 -26.80
N LEU A 274 -15.23 -8.04 -27.19
CA LEU A 274 -16.65 -7.80 -26.91
C LEU A 274 -17.52 -8.72 -27.79
N ALA A 275 -18.69 -9.09 -27.28
CA ALA A 275 -19.61 -9.98 -27.98
C ALA A 275 -20.28 -9.32 -29.20
N ASP A 276 -20.43 -8.00 -29.14
CA ASP A 276 -20.63 -7.19 -30.33
C ASP A 276 -19.26 -7.01 -30.99
N ASP A 277 -19.05 -7.69 -32.12
CA ASP A 277 -17.87 -7.45 -32.98
C ASP A 277 -17.62 -5.94 -33.13
N ILE A 278 -16.37 -5.52 -33.36
CA ILE A 278 -16.00 -4.10 -33.47
C ILE A 278 -16.86 -3.42 -34.54
N ASN A 279 -17.83 -2.61 -34.09
CA ASN A 279 -18.75 -1.90 -34.96
C ASN A 279 -18.27 -0.46 -35.12
N PHE A 280 -17.29 -0.30 -36.02
CA PHE A 280 -16.71 0.99 -36.37
C PHE A 280 -17.17 1.42 -37.76
N LYS A 281 -17.82 2.59 -37.85
CA LYS A 281 -18.27 3.16 -39.14
C LYS A 281 -18.16 4.67 -39.13
N ASN A 282 -17.48 5.22 -40.14
CA ASN A 282 -17.34 6.68 -40.35
C ASN A 282 -16.83 7.44 -39.11
N GLY A 283 -15.81 6.92 -38.42
CA GLY A 283 -15.26 7.57 -37.23
C GLY A 283 -16.06 7.33 -35.94
N ASN A 284 -17.24 6.71 -36.02
CA ASN A 284 -18.05 6.36 -34.86
C ASN A 284 -17.79 4.90 -34.46
N PHE A 285 -17.51 4.68 -33.18
CA PHE A 285 -17.45 3.37 -32.56
C PHE A 285 -18.64 3.22 -31.62
N LYS A 286 -19.30 2.07 -31.67
CA LYS A 286 -20.41 1.73 -30.78
C LYS A 286 -20.32 0.24 -30.41
N SER A 287 -20.30 -0.10 -29.13
CA SER A 287 -20.36 -1.50 -28.67
C SER A 287 -21.18 -1.62 -27.36
N THR A 288 -21.58 -2.84 -26.99
CA THR A 288 -22.20 -3.14 -25.69
C THR A 288 -21.15 -3.72 -24.75
N LEU A 289 -21.15 -3.30 -23.49
CA LEU A 289 -20.23 -3.80 -22.48
C LEU A 289 -20.60 -5.22 -22.04
N TYR A 290 -20.18 -6.19 -22.85
CA TYR A 290 -20.29 -7.62 -22.60
C TYR A 290 -19.21 -8.33 -23.41
N PHE A 291 -18.34 -9.10 -22.76
CA PHE A 291 -17.29 -9.87 -23.41
C PHE A 291 -17.82 -11.18 -24.01
N LYS A 292 -17.23 -11.59 -25.11
CA LYS A 292 -17.50 -12.85 -25.78
C LYS A 292 -17.08 -14.07 -24.94
N ASP A 293 -15.96 -13.95 -24.23
CA ASP A 293 -15.56 -14.93 -23.21
C ASP A 293 -16.29 -14.63 -21.90
N ASP A 294 -17.17 -15.55 -21.50
CA ASP A 294 -17.95 -15.44 -20.27
C ASP A 294 -17.09 -15.33 -19.01
N ASN A 295 -15.86 -15.84 -19.01
CA ASN A 295 -14.97 -15.76 -17.83
C ASN A 295 -14.46 -14.34 -17.55
N LEU A 296 -14.47 -13.46 -18.55
CA LEU A 296 -14.06 -12.06 -18.40
C LEU A 296 -15.20 -11.16 -17.90
N ASN A 297 -16.43 -11.65 -17.91
CA ASN A 297 -17.60 -10.90 -17.52
C ASN A 297 -17.80 -10.89 -15.99
N LYS A 298 -17.04 -10.05 -15.28
CA LYS A 298 -17.16 -9.90 -13.81
C LYS A 298 -18.27 -8.93 -13.42
N PHE A 299 -19.52 -9.34 -13.64
CA PHE A 299 -20.72 -8.49 -13.50
C PHE A 299 -20.91 -7.79 -12.14
N LEU A 300 -20.30 -8.31 -11.07
CA LEU A 300 -20.44 -7.83 -9.69
C LEU A 300 -19.24 -7.02 -9.21
N GLU A 301 -18.23 -6.84 -10.06
CA GLU A 301 -16.98 -6.12 -9.79
C GLU A 301 -16.79 -5.01 -10.83
N ASN A 302 -15.91 -4.06 -10.49
CA ASN A 302 -15.47 -3.06 -11.44
C ASN A 302 -14.35 -3.66 -12.31
N GLU A 303 -14.42 -3.39 -13.60
CA GLU A 303 -13.43 -3.85 -14.57
C GLU A 303 -12.95 -2.71 -15.44
N ARG A 304 -11.79 -2.90 -16.07
CA ARG A 304 -11.25 -1.93 -17.03
C ARG A 304 -10.67 -2.67 -18.22
N PHE A 305 -10.98 -2.16 -19.41
CA PHE A 305 -10.32 -2.61 -20.62
C PHE A 305 -9.94 -1.42 -21.49
N ALA A 306 -9.15 -1.69 -22.53
CA ALA A 306 -8.66 -0.65 -23.41
C ALA A 306 -8.84 -1.03 -24.88
N LEU A 307 -9.18 -0.03 -25.68
CA LEU A 307 -9.19 -0.10 -27.13
C LEU A 307 -7.98 0.66 -27.68
N LYS A 308 -7.39 0.10 -28.72
CA LYS A 308 -6.25 0.65 -29.44
C LYS A 308 -6.71 1.18 -30.79
N ILE A 309 -6.45 2.46 -31.03
CA ILE A 309 -6.73 3.15 -32.29
C ILE A 309 -5.40 3.37 -33.01
N THR A 310 -5.31 2.95 -34.27
CA THR A 310 -4.10 3.10 -35.09
C THR A 310 -4.44 3.71 -36.44
N ALA A 311 -3.50 4.45 -37.03
CA ALA A 311 -3.57 4.93 -38.40
C ALA A 311 -2.17 4.90 -39.03
N SER A 312 -2.06 4.66 -40.34
CA SER A 312 -0.77 4.51 -41.03
C SER A 312 0.08 5.77 -41.01
N ASN A 313 -0.56 6.95 -41.00
CA ASN A 313 0.09 8.26 -40.98
C ASN A 313 0.29 8.83 -39.57
N VAL A 314 0.06 8.03 -38.51
CA VAL A 314 0.23 8.41 -37.11
C VAL A 314 1.26 7.49 -36.47
N ALA A 315 2.30 8.06 -35.87
CA ALA A 315 3.44 7.27 -35.36
C ALA A 315 3.07 6.45 -34.11
N THR A 316 2.11 6.95 -33.32
CA THR A 316 1.72 6.33 -32.05
C THR A 316 0.22 6.01 -32.02
N PRO A 317 -0.18 4.83 -31.49
CA PRO A 317 -1.60 4.53 -31.34
C PRO A 317 -2.26 5.49 -30.34
N THR A 318 -3.57 5.67 -30.39
CA THR A 318 -4.36 6.24 -29.27
C THR A 318 -4.98 5.12 -28.46
N ILE A 319 -4.89 5.19 -27.13
CA ILE A 319 -5.50 4.21 -26.22
C ILE A 319 -6.72 4.84 -25.54
N VAL A 320 -7.87 4.21 -25.71
CA VAL A 320 -9.12 4.59 -25.04
C VAL A 320 -9.36 3.60 -23.92
N PHE A 321 -9.34 4.09 -22.68
CA PHE A 321 -9.56 3.27 -21.50
C PHE A 321 -11.01 3.35 -21.07
N ILE A 322 -11.67 2.19 -20.96
CA ILE A 322 -13.07 2.10 -20.61
C ILE A 322 -13.18 1.43 -19.25
N THR A 323 -13.74 2.14 -18.28
CA THR A 323 -14.06 1.62 -16.95
C THR A 323 -15.49 1.12 -16.95
N ILE A 324 -15.68 -0.14 -16.57
CA ILE A 324 -16.97 -0.80 -16.46
C ILE A 324 -17.29 -1.00 -14.98
N ASN A 325 -18.38 -0.41 -14.51
CA ASN A 325 -18.83 -0.58 -13.14
C ASN A 325 -19.72 -1.83 -13.01
N LYS A 326 -19.73 -2.40 -11.80
CA LYS A 326 -20.62 -3.50 -11.42
C LYS A 326 -22.10 -3.19 -11.74
N ILE A 327 -22.92 -4.22 -11.94
CA ILE A 327 -24.37 -4.04 -12.17
C ILE A 327 -25.04 -3.39 -10.96
N ASN A 328 -25.84 -2.35 -11.21
CA ASN A 328 -26.75 -1.79 -10.21
C ASN A 328 -28.11 -2.49 -10.28
N ILE A 329 -28.49 -3.12 -9.17
CA ILE A 329 -29.79 -3.81 -9.06
C ILE A 329 -30.94 -2.82 -8.90
N LEU A 330 -30.71 -1.76 -8.12
CA LEU A 330 -31.69 -0.72 -7.80
C LEU A 330 -31.28 0.57 -8.53
N ASN A 331 -32.21 1.20 -9.23
CA ASN A 331 -31.95 2.44 -9.96
C ASN A 331 -31.68 3.58 -8.98
N ASN A 332 -30.75 4.48 -9.35
CA ASN A 332 -30.41 5.69 -8.57
C ASN A 332 -29.96 5.41 -7.13
N TYR A 333 -29.55 4.18 -6.83
CA TYR A 333 -29.08 3.79 -5.51
C TYR A 333 -27.56 3.85 -5.46
N LYS A 334 -27.01 4.85 -4.76
CA LYS A 334 -25.56 5.08 -4.66
C LYS A 334 -24.94 4.53 -3.38
N GLU A 335 -25.75 4.06 -2.44
CA GLU A 335 -25.28 3.67 -1.12
C GLU A 335 -24.96 2.18 -1.04
N HIS A 336 -24.10 1.83 -0.07
CA HIS A 336 -23.69 0.45 0.17
C HIS A 336 -24.83 -0.41 0.74
N ASN A 337 -25.72 0.21 1.51
CA ASN A 337 -26.85 -0.43 2.20
C ASN A 337 -28.14 0.21 1.72
N VAL A 338 -29.22 -0.57 1.56
CA VAL A 338 -30.61 -0.14 1.33
C VAL A 338 -31.18 0.41 2.64
N LEU A 339 -31.29 1.74 2.76
CA LEU A 339 -31.77 2.42 3.96
C LEU A 339 -33.30 2.36 4.07
N ILE A 340 -33.79 1.83 5.19
CA ILE A 340 -35.21 1.63 5.45
C ILE A 340 -35.63 2.48 6.64
N LYS A 341 -36.49 3.47 6.40
CA LYS A 341 -37.14 4.23 7.46
C LYS A 341 -38.22 3.42 8.16
N VAL A 342 -38.32 3.63 9.46
CA VAL A 342 -39.36 3.03 10.30
C VAL A 342 -40.67 3.80 10.11
N ASN A 343 -41.77 3.06 9.92
CA ASN A 343 -43.12 3.62 9.77
C ASN A 343 -43.31 4.48 8.51
N GLU A 344 -42.53 4.20 7.48
CA GLU A 344 -42.60 4.87 6.18
C GLU A 344 -42.42 3.84 5.04
N ASP A 345 -43.12 4.05 3.93
CA ASP A 345 -42.98 3.21 2.75
C ASP A 345 -41.73 3.64 1.97
N ASN A 346 -40.72 2.80 2.00
CA ASN A 346 -39.49 2.97 1.23
C ASN A 346 -39.65 2.23 -0.10
N SER A 347 -39.51 2.96 -1.20
CA SER A 347 -39.77 2.45 -2.55
C SER A 347 -38.48 2.46 -3.36
N PHE A 348 -38.08 1.29 -3.85
CA PHE A 348 -36.87 1.10 -4.67
C PHE A 348 -37.25 0.52 -6.03
N ASP A 349 -36.92 1.23 -7.10
CA ASP A 349 -37.15 0.75 -8.46
C ASP A 349 -36.01 -0.19 -8.87
N PHE A 350 -36.34 -1.39 -9.33
CA PHE A 350 -35.36 -2.32 -9.89
C PHE A 350 -34.87 -1.81 -11.26
N ASN A 351 -33.64 -2.17 -11.61
CA ASN A 351 -33.12 -1.99 -12.95
C ASN A 351 -34.04 -2.68 -13.97
N LYS A 352 -34.39 -1.98 -15.05
CA LYS A 352 -35.33 -2.47 -16.07
C LYS A 352 -34.82 -3.70 -16.82
N LYS A 353 -33.50 -3.88 -16.87
CA LYS A 353 -32.83 -5.07 -17.46
C LYS A 353 -32.92 -6.30 -16.56
N ILE A 354 -33.40 -6.15 -15.32
CA ILE A 354 -33.52 -7.25 -14.36
C ILE A 354 -34.92 -7.87 -14.41
N LYS A 355 -34.97 -9.21 -14.41
CA LYS A 355 -36.16 -10.06 -14.37
C LYS A 355 -36.03 -11.12 -13.28
N SER A 356 -37.14 -11.82 -13.00
CA SER A 356 -37.15 -13.02 -12.14
C SER A 356 -36.51 -12.83 -10.76
N LYS A 357 -36.78 -11.68 -10.11
CA LYS A 357 -36.06 -11.25 -8.90
C LYS A 357 -36.60 -11.93 -7.65
N LYS A 358 -35.72 -12.58 -6.89
CA LYS A 358 -36.06 -13.24 -5.62
C LYS A 358 -35.06 -12.85 -4.55
N ILE A 359 -35.55 -12.34 -3.43
CA ILE A 359 -34.73 -11.95 -2.29
C ILE A 359 -34.83 -13.04 -1.23
N SER A 360 -33.70 -13.56 -0.77
CA SER A 360 -33.60 -14.55 0.30
C SER A 360 -32.74 -14.04 1.44
N PHE A 361 -33.21 -14.21 2.67
CA PHE A 361 -32.47 -13.82 3.87
C PHE A 361 -31.75 -15.02 4.48
N THR A 362 -30.55 -14.78 5.01
CA THR A 362 -29.80 -15.82 5.73
C THR A 362 -30.26 -15.95 7.18
N GLU A 363 -30.68 -14.84 7.79
CA GLU A 363 -31.14 -14.79 9.18
C GLU A 363 -32.66 -14.68 9.19
N SER A 364 -33.36 -15.53 9.95
CA SER A 364 -34.84 -15.55 10.00
C SER A 364 -35.47 -14.37 10.74
N ASN A 365 -34.70 -13.74 11.65
CA ASN A 365 -35.13 -12.59 12.46
C ASN A 365 -35.50 -11.36 11.63
N TYR A 366 -35.10 -11.26 10.35
CA TYR A 366 -35.51 -10.16 9.47
C TYR A 366 -37.03 -9.98 9.43
N LYS A 367 -37.79 -11.08 9.58
CA LYS A 367 -39.25 -11.10 9.61
C LYS A 367 -39.84 -10.29 10.75
N ASP A 368 -39.08 -10.10 11.82
CA ASP A 368 -39.49 -9.32 12.98
C ASP A 368 -39.29 -7.81 12.75
N TYR A 369 -38.50 -7.41 11.75
CA TYR A 369 -38.09 -6.01 11.54
C TYR A 369 -38.45 -5.44 10.18
N LEU A 370 -38.51 -6.24 9.11
CA LEU A 370 -38.71 -5.80 7.73
C LEU A 370 -40.05 -6.26 7.16
N ILE A 371 -40.80 -5.33 6.59
CA ILE A 371 -42.13 -5.54 6.05
C ILE A 371 -42.13 -5.26 4.56
N PHE A 372 -42.10 -6.33 3.76
CA PHE A 372 -42.27 -6.24 2.31
C PHE A 372 -43.76 -6.20 1.95
N LYS A 373 -44.19 -5.15 1.23
CA LYS A 373 -45.60 -4.85 0.96
C LYS A 373 -46.12 -5.37 -0.37
N ASN A 374 -45.25 -5.51 -1.38
CA ASN A 374 -45.66 -5.82 -2.76
C ASN A 374 -44.89 -6.98 -3.41
N GLY A 375 -44.22 -7.82 -2.60
CA GLY A 375 -43.60 -9.08 -3.02
C GLY A 375 -44.40 -10.29 -2.54
N ILE A 376 -44.35 -11.39 -3.28
CA ILE A 376 -45.00 -12.66 -2.89
C ILE A 376 -44.08 -13.37 -1.90
N LYS A 377 -44.51 -13.49 -0.64
CA LYS A 377 -43.73 -14.14 0.43
C LYS A 377 -43.90 -15.65 0.36
N ASN A 378 -42.79 -16.40 0.35
CA ASN A 378 -42.75 -17.85 0.47
C ASN A 378 -41.58 -18.25 1.36
N ASN A 379 -41.86 -18.65 2.61
CA ASN A 379 -40.85 -18.94 3.63
C ASN A 379 -39.88 -17.76 3.85
N ASP A 380 -38.58 -17.95 3.62
CA ASP A 380 -37.53 -16.92 3.76
C ASP A 380 -37.20 -16.23 2.43
N VAL A 381 -38.04 -16.46 1.41
CA VAL A 381 -37.88 -15.89 0.07
C VAL A 381 -39.03 -14.94 -0.23
N ILE A 382 -38.70 -13.82 -0.87
CA ILE A 382 -39.65 -12.81 -1.30
C ILE A 382 -39.49 -12.62 -2.80
N ASP A 383 -40.54 -12.96 -3.54
CA ASP A 383 -40.54 -12.95 -4.99
C ASP A 383 -41.08 -11.60 -5.52
N PHE A 384 -40.23 -10.91 -6.27
CA PHE A 384 -40.52 -9.64 -6.95
C PHE A 384 -40.57 -9.80 -8.48
N SER A 385 -40.66 -11.03 -9.00
CA SER A 385 -40.63 -11.30 -10.45
C SER A 385 -41.74 -10.58 -11.22
N ASN A 386 -42.91 -10.37 -10.59
CA ASN A 386 -44.07 -9.73 -11.20
C ASN A 386 -44.17 -8.22 -10.92
N THR A 387 -43.11 -7.60 -10.39
CA THR A 387 -43.07 -6.16 -10.11
C THR A 387 -41.73 -5.55 -10.51
N ASN A 388 -41.75 -4.26 -10.81
CA ASN A 388 -40.55 -3.47 -11.14
C ASN A 388 -40.05 -2.66 -9.95
N ARG A 389 -40.72 -2.77 -8.81
CA ARG A 389 -40.44 -1.98 -7.62
C ARG A 389 -40.55 -2.84 -6.36
N MET A 390 -39.65 -2.61 -5.41
CA MET A 390 -39.73 -3.12 -4.05
C MET A 390 -40.27 -2.03 -3.14
N ILE A 391 -41.36 -2.33 -2.42
CA ILE A 391 -41.90 -1.47 -1.37
C ILE A 391 -41.68 -2.18 -0.04
N ILE A 392 -40.91 -1.54 0.83
CA ILE A 392 -40.49 -2.07 2.11
C ILE A 392 -40.66 -1.00 3.20
N ASP A 393 -41.10 -1.44 4.37
CA ASP A 393 -41.20 -0.65 5.60
C ASP A 393 -40.42 -1.40 6.69
N SER A 394 -40.02 -0.70 7.75
CA SER A 394 -39.46 -1.32 8.94
C SER A 394 -40.41 -1.18 10.14
N TRP A 395 -40.55 -2.26 10.90
CA TRP A 395 -41.38 -2.30 12.10
C TRP A 395 -40.85 -1.36 13.19
N ILE A 396 -39.58 -1.52 13.59
CA ILE A 396 -38.92 -0.75 14.64
C ILE A 396 -37.39 -0.75 14.46
N TYR A 397 -36.72 0.29 14.93
CA TYR A 397 -35.25 0.35 14.95
C TYR A 397 -34.68 -0.36 16.19
N ASN A 398 -33.87 -1.41 16.00
CA ASN A 398 -33.08 -2.03 17.07
C ASN A 398 -31.58 -1.93 16.78
N LYS A 399 -30.82 -1.25 17.65
CA LYS A 399 -29.38 -1.06 17.48
C LYS A 399 -28.63 -2.39 17.30
N SER A 400 -29.05 -3.45 17.99
CA SER A 400 -28.42 -4.77 17.89
C SER A 400 -28.81 -5.55 16.64
N ASN A 401 -29.97 -5.22 16.02
CA ASN A 401 -30.53 -5.91 14.86
C ASN A 401 -31.05 -4.88 13.85
N ARG A 402 -30.14 -4.07 13.30
CA ARG A 402 -30.49 -3.04 12.30
C ARG A 402 -29.96 -3.34 10.90
N TYR A 403 -29.09 -4.33 10.75
CA TYR A 403 -28.53 -4.74 9.46
C TYR A 403 -29.04 -6.12 9.11
N PHE A 404 -29.54 -6.29 7.89
CA PHE A 404 -30.02 -7.58 7.39
C PHE A 404 -29.37 -7.87 6.03
N LEU A 405 -28.58 -8.93 5.98
CA LEU A 405 -27.99 -9.41 4.73
C LEU A 405 -29.00 -10.29 3.99
N ALA A 406 -29.28 -9.91 2.75
CA ALA A 406 -30.04 -10.71 1.82
C ALA A 406 -29.23 -11.05 0.57
N ASN A 407 -29.53 -12.19 -0.02
CA ASN A 407 -29.11 -12.50 -1.38
C ASN A 407 -30.29 -12.20 -2.31
N ILE A 408 -30.02 -11.49 -3.40
CA ILE A 408 -30.95 -11.38 -4.51
C ILE A 408 -30.47 -12.24 -5.67
N ASP A 409 -31.32 -13.20 -6.05
CA ASP A 409 -31.18 -14.00 -7.25
C ASP A 409 -32.04 -13.35 -8.34
N TYR A 410 -31.46 -13.11 -9.52
CA TYR A 410 -32.15 -12.44 -10.60
C TYR A 410 -31.59 -12.81 -11.97
N GLU A 411 -32.40 -12.61 -13.01
CA GLU A 411 -31.97 -12.71 -14.40
C GLU A 411 -31.66 -11.31 -14.92
N TYR A 412 -30.46 -11.09 -15.47
CA TYR A 412 -30.08 -9.83 -16.12
C TYR A 412 -30.04 -10.02 -17.63
N GLU A 413 -30.72 -9.12 -18.35
CA GLU A 413 -30.76 -9.11 -19.81
C GLU A 413 -29.76 -8.11 -20.39
N PHE A 414 -28.89 -8.63 -21.24
CA PHE A 414 -27.97 -7.88 -22.08
C PHE A 414 -28.55 -7.79 -23.48
N THR A 415 -28.94 -6.58 -23.90
CA THR A 415 -29.34 -6.32 -25.28
C THR A 415 -28.13 -5.78 -26.04
N LEU A 416 -27.61 -6.60 -26.95
CA LEU A 416 -26.52 -6.27 -27.84
C LEU A 416 -26.98 -5.28 -28.94
N ILE A 417 -26.04 -4.60 -29.60
CA ILE A 417 -26.36 -3.58 -30.62
C ILE A 417 -27.08 -4.15 -31.83
N ASN A 418 -26.81 -5.41 -32.16
CA ASN A 418 -27.52 -6.15 -33.21
C ASN A 418 -28.93 -6.61 -32.76
N ASN A 419 -29.43 -6.15 -31.62
CA ASN A 419 -30.69 -6.53 -30.97
C ASN A 419 -30.77 -7.99 -30.48
N LYS A 420 -29.65 -8.74 -30.48
CA LYS A 420 -29.60 -10.04 -29.82
C LYS A 420 -29.66 -9.84 -28.31
N THR A 421 -30.51 -10.62 -27.63
CA THR A 421 -30.59 -10.60 -26.16
C THR A 421 -29.88 -11.82 -25.59
N ILE A 422 -29.06 -11.59 -24.57
CA ILE A 422 -28.39 -12.62 -23.77
C ILE A 422 -28.85 -12.45 -22.33
N SER A 423 -29.29 -13.54 -21.69
CA SER A 423 -29.69 -13.53 -20.28
C SER A 423 -28.67 -14.25 -19.42
N LYS A 424 -28.36 -13.71 -18.24
CA LYS A 424 -27.55 -14.38 -17.21
C LYS A 424 -28.28 -14.40 -15.88
N ASN A 425 -28.29 -15.56 -15.24
CA ASN A 425 -28.73 -15.69 -13.86
C ASN A 425 -27.58 -15.25 -12.95
N LEU A 426 -27.82 -14.23 -12.16
CA LEU A 426 -26.86 -13.61 -11.27
C LEU A 426 -27.38 -13.65 -9.84
N LYS A 427 -26.44 -13.62 -8.90
CA LYS A 427 -26.70 -13.58 -7.48
C LYS A 427 -25.82 -12.52 -6.83
N GLN A 428 -26.41 -11.63 -6.06
CA GLN A 428 -25.69 -10.55 -5.40
C GLN A 428 -26.20 -10.32 -3.99
N ASN A 429 -25.34 -9.80 -3.12
CA ASN A 429 -25.69 -9.42 -1.77
C ASN A 429 -26.32 -8.02 -1.73
N LEU A 430 -27.42 -7.88 -1.00
CA LEU A 430 -28.04 -6.61 -0.61
C LEU A 430 -28.04 -6.52 0.91
N TYR A 431 -27.58 -5.40 1.44
CA TYR A 431 -27.64 -5.10 2.86
C TYR A 431 -28.79 -4.14 3.10
N PHE A 432 -29.75 -4.51 3.93
CA PHE A 432 -30.80 -3.61 4.41
C PHE A 432 -30.38 -3.02 5.75
N GLU A 433 -30.45 -1.70 5.89
CA GLU A 433 -30.18 -1.01 7.15
C GLU A 433 -31.44 -0.28 7.60
N VAL A 434 -31.92 -0.61 8.80
CA VAL A 434 -33.03 0.12 9.43
C VAL A 434 -32.47 1.42 10.01
N GLU A 435 -33.00 2.54 9.55
CA GLU A 435 -32.60 3.86 10.02
C GLU A 435 -33.12 4.12 11.43
N LYS A 436 -32.31 4.83 12.22
CA LYS A 436 -32.73 5.35 13.52
C LYS A 436 -33.87 6.34 13.30
N TYR A 437 -34.90 6.29 14.15
CA TYR A 437 -35.94 7.31 14.13
C TYR A 437 -35.36 8.64 14.63
N ASN A 438 -35.30 9.64 13.76
CA ASN A 438 -34.57 10.90 14.01
C ASN A 438 -35.33 11.92 14.87
N LYS A 439 -36.66 11.79 15.02
CA LYS A 439 -37.49 12.73 15.79
C LYS A 439 -37.84 12.13 17.15
N ASN A 440 -37.35 12.75 18.23
CA ASN A 440 -37.68 12.41 19.61
C ASN A 440 -39.03 13.01 20.06
N ASP A 441 -40.02 13.09 19.17
CA ASP A 441 -41.34 13.68 19.43
C ASP A 441 -42.32 12.61 19.94
N ILE A 442 -41.87 11.79 20.90
CA ILE A 442 -42.76 10.80 21.52
C ILE A 442 -43.62 11.52 22.54
N ASN A 443 -44.93 11.47 22.34
CA ASN A 443 -45.87 12.10 23.26
C ASN A 443 -46.19 11.14 24.39
N VAL A 444 -45.73 11.42 25.61
CA VAL A 444 -46.01 10.58 26.79
C VAL A 444 -47.19 11.17 27.56
N ASN A 445 -48.39 10.66 27.27
CA ASN A 445 -49.63 11.02 27.96
C ASN A 445 -50.58 9.79 28.03
N ASP A 446 -51.73 9.94 28.71
CA ASP A 446 -52.73 8.88 28.87
C ASP A 446 -53.46 8.48 27.57
N ASP A 447 -53.38 9.28 26.51
CA ASP A 447 -53.91 8.93 25.18
C ASP A 447 -52.97 7.99 24.42
N THR A 448 -51.67 8.06 24.71
CA THR A 448 -50.63 7.25 24.07
C THR A 448 -50.25 6.03 24.89
N PHE A 449 -50.26 6.13 26.22
CA PHE A 449 -49.82 5.09 27.14
C PHE A 449 -50.91 4.76 28.14
N LYS A 450 -51.11 3.48 28.42
CA LYS A 450 -52.06 2.99 29.42
C LYS A 450 -51.45 1.86 30.22
N ILE A 451 -51.89 1.71 31.46
CA ILE A 451 -51.52 0.56 32.29
C ILE A 451 -52.76 -0.28 32.51
N GLU A 452 -52.65 -1.57 32.22
CA GLU A 452 -53.65 -2.57 32.52
C GLU A 452 -53.06 -3.64 33.43
N SER A 453 -53.85 -4.11 34.39
CA SER A 453 -53.47 -5.21 35.27
C SER A 453 -54.71 -5.98 35.72
N GLU A 454 -54.50 -7.23 36.13
CA GLU A 454 -55.51 -8.02 36.83
C GLU A 454 -55.69 -7.56 38.29
N ASP A 455 -54.76 -6.73 38.78
CA ASP A 455 -54.83 -6.08 40.08
C ASP A 455 -55.96 -5.04 40.10
N LYS A 456 -57.03 -5.34 40.85
CA LYS A 456 -58.18 -4.45 41.02
C LYS A 456 -57.84 -3.19 41.83
N GLU A 457 -56.72 -3.18 42.54
CA GLU A 457 -56.24 -2.04 43.32
C GLU A 457 -55.11 -1.28 42.61
N LEU A 458 -54.81 -1.61 41.35
CA LEU A 458 -53.82 -0.88 40.59
C LEU A 458 -54.23 0.59 40.46
N ASN A 459 -53.30 1.47 40.80
CA ASN A 459 -53.44 2.90 40.58
C ASN A 459 -52.14 3.42 39.95
N TYR A 460 -52.25 4.33 38.99
CA TYR A 460 -51.07 4.98 38.44
C TYR A 460 -51.31 6.47 38.20
N THR A 461 -50.23 7.25 38.25
CA THR A 461 -50.24 8.65 37.86
C THR A 461 -49.12 8.91 36.86
N LEU A 462 -49.39 9.71 35.83
CA LEU A 462 -48.38 10.16 34.88
C LEU A 462 -48.03 11.63 35.12
N SER A 463 -46.76 11.91 35.39
CA SER A 463 -46.26 13.29 35.56
C SER A 463 -44.86 13.42 34.98
N ASN A 464 -44.60 14.44 34.16
CA ASN A 464 -43.28 14.70 33.54
C ASN A 464 -42.69 13.45 32.86
N ASN A 465 -43.49 12.71 32.09
CA ASN A 465 -43.10 11.45 31.43
C ASN A 465 -42.75 10.29 32.38
N VAL A 466 -43.09 10.41 33.68
CA VAL A 466 -42.89 9.36 34.69
C VAL A 466 -44.23 8.76 35.09
N PHE A 467 -44.39 7.44 34.88
CA PHE A 467 -45.47 6.65 35.45
C PHE A 467 -45.10 6.24 36.87
N ASN A 468 -45.88 6.67 37.85
CA ASN A 468 -45.82 6.12 39.21
C ASN A 468 -46.93 5.09 39.33
N VAL A 469 -46.57 3.80 39.35
CA VAL A 469 -47.49 2.66 39.37
C VAL A 469 -47.52 2.09 40.76
N LYS A 470 -48.71 1.94 41.34
CA LYS A 470 -48.94 1.23 42.59
C LYS A 470 -49.68 -0.07 42.29
N THR A 471 -49.10 -1.20 42.67
CA THR A 471 -49.71 -2.52 42.44
C THR A 471 -49.32 -3.53 43.52
N LYS A 472 -50.18 -4.54 43.70
CA LYS A 472 -50.01 -5.72 44.56
C LYS A 472 -49.56 -6.97 43.80
N LEU A 473 -49.59 -6.96 42.48
CA LEU A 473 -49.18 -8.08 41.64
C LEU A 473 -47.74 -7.92 41.19
N GLU A 474 -47.09 -9.04 40.88
CA GLU A 474 -45.71 -9.10 40.37
C GLU A 474 -45.57 -8.67 38.90
N TYR A 475 -46.65 -8.22 38.27
CA TYR A 475 -46.64 -7.73 36.89
C TYR A 475 -47.79 -6.77 36.57
N PHE A 476 -47.63 -6.01 35.50
CA PHE A 476 -48.69 -5.29 34.78
C PHE A 476 -48.37 -5.22 33.28
N ILE A 477 -49.36 -4.82 32.48
CA ILE A 477 -49.22 -4.59 31.04
C ILE A 477 -49.18 -3.09 30.78
N LEU A 478 -48.07 -2.63 30.20
CA LEU A 478 -47.98 -1.30 29.63
C LEU A 478 -48.45 -1.37 28.18
N LYS A 479 -49.56 -0.69 27.88
CA LYS A 479 -50.08 -0.52 26.53
C LYS A 479 -49.57 0.78 25.94
N ILE A 480 -48.93 0.70 24.79
CA ILE A 480 -48.41 1.87 24.07
C ILE A 480 -49.06 1.90 22.70
N LYS A 481 -49.63 3.04 22.30
CA LYS A 481 -50.26 3.19 20.98
C LYS A 481 -49.25 2.80 19.90
N THR A 482 -49.63 1.90 18.99
CA THR A 482 -48.69 1.26 18.06
C THR A 482 -47.90 2.26 17.22
N GLU A 483 -48.52 3.34 16.76
CA GLU A 483 -47.86 4.39 15.97
C GLU A 483 -46.76 5.15 16.74
N GLU A 484 -46.90 5.27 18.07
CA GLU A 484 -45.89 5.86 18.95
C GLU A 484 -44.84 4.82 19.34
N TYR A 485 -45.25 3.56 19.51
CA TYR A 485 -44.35 2.44 19.79
C TYR A 485 -43.27 2.26 18.71
N ARG A 486 -43.64 2.39 17.44
CA ARG A 486 -42.70 2.27 16.31
C ARG A 486 -41.63 3.37 16.29
N LYS A 487 -41.87 4.51 16.94
CA LYS A 487 -40.89 5.62 17.01
C LYS A 487 -39.79 5.36 18.04
N PHE A 488 -39.94 4.37 18.90
CA PHE A 488 -38.89 4.02 19.84
C PHE A 488 -37.68 3.48 19.09
N ASN A 489 -36.54 4.10 19.36
CA ASN A 489 -35.27 3.45 19.12
C ASN A 489 -35.07 2.46 20.27
N SER A 490 -35.04 1.16 19.97
CA SER A 490 -35.33 0.01 20.85
C SER A 490 -34.37 -0.24 22.02
N GLU A 491 -34.07 0.76 22.84
CA GLU A 491 -33.34 0.56 24.08
C GLU A 491 -34.30 0.68 25.26
N ILE A 492 -34.61 -0.47 25.90
CA ILE A 492 -35.20 -0.50 27.25
C ILE A 492 -34.11 -0.85 28.24
N LYS A 493 -33.75 0.13 29.06
CA LYS A 493 -32.82 -0.03 30.17
C LYS A 493 -33.59 -0.10 31.49
N LEU A 494 -33.14 -0.97 32.37
CA LEU A 494 -33.55 -1.03 33.77
C LEU A 494 -32.47 -0.38 34.62
N TYR A 495 -32.88 0.55 35.50
CA TYR A 495 -32.01 1.05 36.56
C TYR A 495 -32.57 0.63 37.92
N TYR A 496 -31.67 0.28 38.84
CA TYR A 496 -31.97 -0.20 40.18
C TYR A 496 -31.37 0.74 41.22
N SER A 497 -32.11 1.03 42.29
CA SER A 497 -31.60 1.82 43.42
C SER A 497 -31.01 0.98 44.56
N SER A 498 -31.28 -0.33 44.65
CA SER A 498 -30.74 -1.27 45.66
C SER A 498 -31.16 -2.72 45.34
N GLU A 499 -30.79 -3.71 46.18
CA GLU A 499 -30.71 -5.20 46.03
C GLU A 499 -31.94 -5.99 45.48
N THR A 500 -32.67 -5.48 44.50
CA THR A 500 -33.81 -6.16 43.85
C THR A 500 -33.42 -6.86 42.55
N TYR A 501 -34.00 -8.03 42.28
CA TYR A 501 -33.97 -8.67 40.95
C TYR A 501 -35.27 -8.36 40.18
N LEU A 502 -35.32 -7.22 39.46
CA LEU A 502 -36.33 -7.08 38.38
C LEU A 502 -35.87 -7.86 37.16
N LYS A 503 -36.80 -8.63 36.58
CA LYS A 503 -36.61 -9.31 35.30
C LYS A 503 -37.72 -8.89 34.34
N LEU A 504 -37.33 -8.33 33.19
CA LEU A 504 -38.23 -8.12 32.08
C LEU A 504 -38.46 -9.46 31.37
N ASP A 505 -39.53 -10.16 31.74
CA ASP A 505 -39.83 -11.49 31.20
C ASP A 505 -40.48 -11.46 29.80
N TYR A 506 -41.10 -10.35 29.38
CA TYR A 506 -41.77 -10.25 28.08
C TYR A 506 -41.63 -8.85 27.46
N TYR A 507 -40.45 -8.60 26.87
CA TYR A 507 -40.30 -7.60 25.81
C TYR A 507 -40.17 -8.32 24.47
N SER A 508 -41.28 -8.57 23.79
CA SER A 508 -41.20 -8.97 22.39
C SER A 508 -41.40 -7.73 21.52
N PHE A 509 -40.36 -7.37 20.77
CA PHE A 509 -40.49 -6.56 19.56
C PHE A 509 -41.20 -7.36 18.46
N SER A 510 -42.21 -8.14 18.82
CA SER A 510 -42.91 -9.03 17.91
C SER A 510 -43.67 -8.20 16.90
N ILE A 511 -43.43 -8.49 15.63
CA ILE A 511 -44.14 -7.88 14.51
C ILE A 511 -45.64 -8.21 14.53
N GLU A 512 -46.07 -9.23 15.25
CA GLU A 512 -47.49 -9.57 15.44
C GLU A 512 -48.27 -8.44 16.12
N GLN A 513 -47.59 -7.59 16.89
CA GLN A 513 -48.20 -6.44 17.55
C GLN A 513 -48.57 -5.30 16.58
N MET A 514 -48.02 -5.31 15.36
CA MET A 514 -48.21 -4.25 14.36
C MET A 514 -49.67 -4.03 13.97
N GLY A 515 -50.50 -5.08 13.96
CA GLY A 515 -51.92 -4.98 13.61
C GLY A 515 -52.81 -4.46 14.75
N LYS A 516 -52.28 -4.29 15.96
CA LYS A 516 -53.04 -3.85 17.13
C LYS A 516 -53.09 -2.33 17.21
N GLN A 517 -54.13 -1.80 17.86
CA GLN A 517 -54.18 -0.37 18.23
C GLN A 517 -53.11 0.01 19.26
N TYR A 518 -52.81 -0.91 20.18
CA TYR A 518 -51.77 -0.77 21.20
C TYR A 518 -50.84 -1.98 21.17
N CYS A 519 -49.54 -1.73 21.32
CA CYS A 519 -48.54 -2.72 21.66
C CYS A 519 -48.53 -2.95 23.16
N ASP A 520 -48.56 -4.21 23.57
CA ASP A 520 -48.52 -4.65 24.95
C ASP A 520 -47.07 -4.99 25.31
N VAL A 521 -46.56 -4.39 26.39
CA VAL A 521 -45.29 -4.81 27.01
C VAL A 521 -45.58 -5.25 28.44
N LYS A 522 -45.19 -6.49 28.78
CA LYS A 522 -45.41 -7.03 30.11
C LYS A 522 -44.22 -6.66 30.98
N VAL A 523 -44.46 -5.83 31.98
CA VAL A 523 -43.48 -5.47 33.00
C VAL A 523 -43.66 -6.43 34.16
N SER A 524 -42.65 -7.26 34.43
CA SER A 524 -42.64 -8.24 35.53
C SER A 524 -41.51 -7.92 36.51
N PHE A 525 -41.67 -8.30 37.77
CA PHE A 525 -40.68 -8.08 38.83
C PHE A 525 -40.83 -9.12 39.93
N VAL A 526 -39.71 -9.50 40.54
CA VAL A 526 -39.69 -10.46 41.65
C VAL A 526 -39.18 -9.75 42.90
N GLY A 527 -40.03 -9.65 43.93
CA GLY A 527 -39.63 -9.16 45.25
C GLY A 527 -39.08 -10.29 46.10
N PHE A 528 -37.92 -10.12 46.76
CA PHE A 528 -37.52 -11.04 47.81
C PHE A 528 -38.36 -10.78 49.07
N LYS A 529 -38.90 -11.86 49.63
CA LYS A 529 -39.87 -11.83 50.73
C LYS A 529 -39.32 -11.26 52.05
N GLU A 530 -40.23 -10.50 52.67
CA GLU A 530 -40.60 -10.42 54.09
C GLU A 530 -39.84 -9.51 55.07
N ASP A 531 -38.58 -9.09 54.88
CA ASP A 531 -37.91 -8.29 55.94
C ASP A 531 -37.46 -6.85 55.58
N TYR A 532 -37.66 -6.37 54.34
CA TYR A 532 -37.22 -5.03 53.90
C TYR A 532 -38.28 -4.23 53.11
N LEU A 533 -39.57 -4.43 53.41
CA LEU A 533 -40.68 -3.74 52.72
C LEU A 533 -41.02 -2.34 53.28
N GLU A 534 -40.03 -1.59 53.80
CA GLU A 534 -40.24 -0.17 54.14
C GLU A 534 -39.81 0.80 53.02
N ASP A 535 -39.04 0.34 52.03
CA ASP A 535 -38.55 1.20 50.95
C ASP A 535 -39.28 0.95 49.63
N ASN A 536 -39.91 2.01 49.11
CA ASN A 536 -40.51 2.07 47.79
C ASN A 536 -39.53 1.54 46.72
N LEU A 537 -39.89 0.46 46.03
CA LEU A 537 -39.10 -0.06 44.93
C LEU A 537 -39.16 0.91 43.75
N THR A 538 -38.00 1.40 43.31
CA THR A 538 -37.93 2.26 42.11
C THR A 538 -37.21 1.52 41.01
N ALA A 539 -37.97 1.09 40.00
CA ALA A 539 -37.43 0.75 38.70
C ALA A 539 -37.47 2.00 37.82
N GLU A 540 -36.59 2.10 36.83
CA GLU A 540 -36.78 2.99 35.69
C GLU A 540 -36.70 2.18 34.41
N LEU A 541 -37.79 2.13 33.64
CA LEU A 541 -37.79 1.66 32.25
C LEU A 541 -37.55 2.86 31.35
N HIS A 542 -36.48 2.86 30.56
CA HIS A 542 -36.22 3.96 29.63
C HIS A 542 -36.74 3.59 28.24
N PHE A 543 -37.47 4.49 27.56
CA PHE A 543 -37.86 4.29 26.17
C PHE A 543 -37.30 5.42 25.29
N GLY A 544 -36.44 5.10 24.32
CA GLY A 544 -35.84 6.06 23.38
C GLY A 544 -34.38 6.46 23.69
N TYR A 545 -33.86 7.49 23.01
CA TYR A 545 -32.49 8.04 23.22
C TYR A 545 -32.57 9.53 23.61
N GLY A 546 -31.83 9.95 24.65
CA GLY A 546 -31.70 11.36 25.05
C GLY A 546 -32.57 11.71 26.27
N ASP A 547 -33.01 12.97 26.39
CA ASP A 547 -33.77 13.47 27.55
C ASP A 547 -35.28 13.15 27.50
N ASN A 548 -35.81 12.74 26.34
CA ASN A 548 -37.22 12.39 26.13
C ASN A 548 -37.45 10.90 26.42
N VAL A 549 -37.23 10.52 27.67
CA VAL A 549 -37.38 9.16 28.17
C VAL A 549 -38.70 9.05 28.91
N CYS A 550 -39.58 8.16 28.48
CA CYS A 550 -40.66 7.68 29.34
C CYS A 550 -40.02 6.84 30.46
N LYS A 551 -40.33 7.13 31.72
CA LYS A 551 -39.86 6.40 32.90
C LYS A 551 -41.05 5.75 33.62
N ILE A 552 -40.82 4.60 34.23
CA ILE A 552 -41.85 3.89 35.00
C ILE A 552 -41.27 3.50 36.36
N THR A 553 -41.79 4.10 37.42
CA THR A 553 -41.51 3.85 38.84
C THR A 553 -42.61 2.99 39.44
N ILE A 554 -42.27 1.93 40.18
CA ILE A 554 -43.21 0.88 40.61
C ILE A 554 -43.24 0.74 42.14
N ASN A 555 -44.20 1.39 42.79
CA ASN A 555 -44.40 1.26 44.23
C ASN A 555 -45.21 0.01 44.56
N ILE A 556 -44.54 -1.01 45.10
CA ILE A 556 -45.19 -2.24 45.55
C ILE A 556 -45.72 -2.03 46.97
N SER A 557 -47.04 -2.07 47.15
CA SER A 557 -47.66 -2.01 48.48
C SER A 557 -48.20 -3.37 48.86
N ASP A 558 -47.61 -4.03 49.86
CA ASP A 558 -47.99 -5.35 50.37
C ASP A 558 -48.15 -6.42 49.26
N VAL A 559 -47.03 -7.04 48.87
CA VAL A 559 -47.05 -8.26 48.04
C VAL A 559 -47.79 -9.34 48.81
N LYS A 560 -48.87 -9.87 48.26
CA LYS A 560 -49.55 -11.05 48.81
C LYS A 560 -48.97 -12.34 48.28
#